data_AF-A0A0G0JC31-F1
#
_entry.id   AF-A0A0G0JC31-F1
#
_cell.length_a   1.000
_cell.length_b   1.000
_cell.length_c   1.000
_cell.angle_alpha   90.00
_cell.angle_beta   90.00
_cell.angle_gamma   90.00
#
_symmetry.space_group_name_H-M   'P 1'
#
loop_
_entity.id
_entity.type
_entity.pdbx_description
1 polymer ?
#
loop_
_entity_poly.entity_id
_entity_poly.type
_entity_poly.pdbx_seq_one_letter_code
_entity_poly.pdbx_strand_id
1 'polypeptide(L)' 'MKIEDLNKELEEKRMKLKNFRFSLSGGKTKNIKEGHEIKKEIARILTAINNR' A
#
# COMPACT_ATOMS: atom_id res chain seq x y z
N MET A 1 14.36 -10.73 7.68
CA MET A 1 13.58 -10.23 6.52
C MET A 1 14.54 -9.93 5.39
N LYS A 2 14.52 -10.72 4.32
CA LYS A 2 15.31 -10.41 3.12
C LYS A 2 14.65 -9.24 2.39
N ILE A 3 15.42 -8.50 1.59
CA ILE A 3 14.91 -7.39 0.76
C ILE A 3 13.82 -7.90 -0.20
N GLU A 4 13.90 -9.16 -0.61
CA GLU A 4 12.90 -9.85 -1.44
C GLU A 4 11.52 -9.94 -0.76
N ASP A 5 11.47 -10.15 0.56
CA ASP A 5 10.20 -10.22 1.30
C ASP A 5 9.52 -8.84 1.34
N LEU A 6 10.31 -7.78 1.54
CA LEU A 6 9.82 -6.40 1.55
C LEU A 6 9.31 -5.96 0.18
N ASN A 7 9.95 -6.42 -0.90
CA ASN A 7 9.49 -6.16 -2.26
C ASN A 7 8.16 -6.86 -2.56
N LYS A 8 7.97 -8.11 -2.11
CA LYS A 8 6.69 -8.81 -2.22
C LYS A 8 5.59 -8.08 -1.44
N GLU A 9 5.88 -7.69 -0.21
CA GLU A 9 4.92 -6.95 0.62
C GLU A 9 4.56 -5.58 0.00
N LEU A 10 5.54 -4.90 -0.60
CA LEU A 10 5.33 -3.65 -1.34
C LEU A 10 4.38 -3.85 -2.53
N GLU A 11 4.55 -4.92 -3.31
CA GLU A 11 3.67 -5.23 -4.45
C GLU A 11 2.24 -5.51 -3.99
N GLU A 12 2.06 -6.30 -2.93
CA GLU A 12 0.74 -6.58 -2.37
C GLU A 12 0.03 -5.29 -1.91
N LYS A 13 0.74 -4.40 -1.21
CA LYS A 13 0.18 -3.12 -0.76
C LYS A 13 -0.16 -2.20 -1.94
N ARG A 14 0.64 -2.19 -3.01
CA ARG A 14 0.34 -1.46 -4.25
C ARG A 14 -0.91 -2.02 -4.94
N MET A 15 -1.07 -3.34 -4.97
CA MET A 15 -2.27 -3.98 -5.52
C MET A 15 -3.51 -3.62 -4.69
N LYS A 16 -3.41 -3.63 -3.36
CA LYS A 16 -4.47 -3.15 -2.46
C LYS A 16 -4.82 -1.69 -2.73
N LEU A 17 -3.84 -0.81 -2.92
CA LEU A 17 -4.08 0.59 -3.27
C LEU A 17 -4.81 0.73 -4.61
N LYS A 18 -4.44 -0.09 -5.61
CA LYS A 18 -5.12 -0.12 -6.92
C LYS A 18 -6.58 -0.54 -6.77
N ASN A 19 -6.84 -1.63 -6.04
CA ASN A 19 -8.21 -2.10 -5.76
C ASN A 19 -9.01 -1.04 -5.00
N PHE A 20 -8.42 -0.42 -3.97
CA PHE A 20 -9.03 0.67 -3.23
C PHE A 20 -9.40 1.84 -4.15
N ARG A 21 -8.53 2.23 -5.08
CA ARG A 21 -8.84 3.29 -6.07
C ARG A 21 -10.00 2.90 -6.98
N PHE A 22 -10.07 1.65 -7.44
CA PHE A 22 -11.22 1.17 -8.23
C PHE A 22 -12.52 1.21 -7.41
N SER A 23 -12.49 0.72 -6.16
CA SER A 23 -13.63 0.75 -5.25
C SER A 23 -14.07 2.17 -4.89
N LEU A 24 -13.12 3.12 -4.82
CA LEU A 24 -13.36 4.53 -4.55
C LEU A 24 -14.02 5.22 -5.77
N SER A 25 -13.51 4.99 -6.98
CA SER A 25 -14.08 5.54 -8.22
C SER A 25 -15.53 5.09 -8.45
N GLY A 26 -15.88 3.88 -8.01
CA GLY A 26 -17.25 3.36 -8.09
C GLY A 26 -18.19 3.83 -6.96
N GLY A 27 -17.74 4.71 -6.05
CA GLY A 27 -18.54 5.18 -4.92
C GLY A 27 -18.88 4.11 -3.87
N LYS A 28 -18.36 2.89 -4.02
CA LYS A 28 -18.63 1.74 -3.14
C LYS A 28 -17.97 1.86 -1.77
N THR A 29 -16.93 2.69 -1.65
CA THR A 29 -16.17 2.86 -0.41
C THR A 29 -16.10 4.33 -0.02
N LYS A 30 -16.69 4.66 1.13
CA LYS A 30 -16.60 5.99 1.76
C LYS A 30 -15.39 6.12 2.69
N ASN A 31 -14.64 5.02 2.89
CA ASN A 31 -13.59 4.96 3.90
C ASN A 31 -12.25 5.49 3.36
N ILE A 32 -12.16 6.80 3.20
CA ILE A 32 -10.97 7.50 2.69
C ILE A 32 -9.73 7.26 3.59
N LYS A 33 -9.96 6.99 4.89
CA LYS A 33 -8.90 6.70 5.88
C LYS A 33 -8.09 5.47 5.49
N GLU A 34 -8.75 4.42 5.00
CA GLU A 34 -8.10 3.16 4.60
C GLU A 34 -7.09 3.39 3.47
N GLY A 35 -7.44 4.22 2.48
CA GLY A 35 -6.52 4.61 1.41
C GLY A 35 -5.31 5.42 1.89
N HIS A 36 -5.49 6.22 2.95
CA HIS A 36 -4.38 6.96 3.56
C HIS A 36 -3.44 6.03 4.34
N GLU A 37 -3.97 5.06 5.07
CA GLU A 37 -3.19 4.05 5.79
C GLU A 37 -2.36 3.19 4.83
N ILE A 38 -2.95 2.70 3.74
CA ILE A 38 -2.23 1.91 2.72
C ILE A 38 -1.05 2.70 2.14
N LYS A 39 -1.23 4.00 1.85
CA LYS A 39 -0.13 4.87 1.39
C LYS A 39 0.98 5.01 2.43
N LYS A 40 0.61 5.12 3.71
CA LYS A 40 1.56 5.27 4.82
C LYS A 40 2.36 3.99 5.05
N GLU A 41 1.73 2.83 4.90
CA GLU A 41 2.42 1.53 4.94
C GLU A 41 3.41 1.37 3.79
N ILE A 42 3.01 1.70 2.55
CA ILE A 42 3.92 1.70 1.38
C ILE A 42 5.14 2.59 1.66
N ALA A 43 4.93 3.79 2.20
CA ALA A 43 6.02 4.70 2.54
C ALA A 43 6.96 4.10 3.60
N ARG A 44 6.44 3.47 4.66
CA ARG A 44 7.24 2.81 5.69
C ARG A 44 8.09 1.66 5.12
N ILE A 45 7.51 0.84 4.24
CA ILE A 45 8.23 -0.26 3.57
C ILE A 45 9.36 0.31 2.71
N LEU A 46 9.10 1.35 1.91
CA LEU A 46 10.12 2.01 1.11
C LEU A 46 11.24 2.62 1.97
N THR A 47 10.90 3.26 3.10
CA THR A 47 11.90 3.77 4.04
C THR A 47 12.73 2.64 4.65
N ALA A 48 12.11 1.51 5.02
CA ALA A 48 12.83 0.35 5.55
C ALA A 48 13.75 -0.32 4.52
N ILE A 49 13.37 -0.31 3.23
CA ILE A 49 14.24 -0.74 2.13
C ILE A 49 15.41 0.22 1.95
N ASN A 50 15.17 1.53 2.01
CA ASN A 50 16.18 2.56 1.75
C ASN A 50 17.16 2.79 2.91
N ASN A 51 16.75 2.52 4.16
CA ASN A 51 17.62 2.60 5.34
C ASN A 51 18.48 1.34 5.56
N ARG A 52 18.45 0.40 4.62
CA ARG A 52 19.18 -0.86 4.66
C ARG A 52 20.32 -0.86 3.66
#